data_AF-A0A257AIE8-F1
#
_entry.id   AF-A0A257AIE8-F1
#
_cell.length_a   1.000
_cell.length_b   1.000
_cell.length_c   1.000
_cell.angle_alpha   90.00
_cell.angle_beta   90.00
_cell.angle_gamma   90.00
#
_symmetry.space_group_name_H-M   'P 1'
#
loop_
_entity.id
_entity.type
_entity.pdbx_description
1 polymer ?
#
loop_
_entity_poly.entity_id
_entity_poly.type
_entity_poly.pdbx_seq_one_letter_code
_entity_poly.pdbx_strand_id
1 'polypeptide(L)'
;MFEYLIMAIFAGFIGSIMGLGGGVIMVPTLTSIFNIPIHKAIALSIMGVVATSVSGSSKYFERKLTNIRLAMYLETATTVGALSGALLALIMREGSLYLIFAVFAFYVCIAQLHSIRNEEKERVVIYEAHVRRVTNKGFFNFSGEYYDEYKETNVKYEVCGYLKGWLISMFAGVGSGLLGIGGGFIKVSAINIFMKVPLKVAIATSKFMIGVTAATSAVLYYVCGVVDLGLVAPIVVGTTIGSYIGTLVMNRLKSRWLALAFAMLVAYLGLNMLFKGLRIIGVMI
;
A
#
# COMPACT_ATOMS: atom_id res chain seq x y z
N MET A 1 5.69 -19.86 16.47
CA MET A 1 6.00 -18.41 16.58
C MET A 1 7.15 -17.98 15.67
N PHE A 2 8.29 -18.67 15.68
CA PHE A 2 9.49 -18.27 14.92
C PHE A 2 9.26 -18.18 13.39
N GLU A 3 8.48 -19.10 12.82
CA GLU A 3 8.15 -19.08 11.38
C GLU A 3 7.35 -17.82 10.96
N TYR A 4 6.39 -17.39 11.80
CA TYR A 4 5.64 -16.16 11.57
C TYR A 4 6.54 -14.92 11.61
N LEU A 5 7.52 -14.91 12.51
CA LEU A 5 8.51 -13.83 12.61
C LEU A 5 9.34 -13.74 11.33
N ILE A 6 9.89 -14.86 10.84
CA ILE A 6 10.70 -14.88 9.60
C ILE A 6 9.89 -14.41 8.40
N MET A 7 8.67 -14.95 8.24
CA MET A 7 7.78 -14.53 7.17
C MET A 7 7.46 -13.03 7.25
N ALA A 8 7.18 -12.52 8.44
CA ALA A 8 6.91 -11.11 8.68
C ALA A 8 8.12 -10.21 8.40
N ILE A 9 9.35 -10.64 8.74
CA ILE A 9 10.59 -9.95 8.35
C ILE A 9 10.69 -9.86 6.83
N PHE A 10 10.48 -10.97 6.13
CA PHE A 10 10.56 -11.00 4.68
C PHE A 10 9.49 -10.12 4.02
N ALA A 11 8.24 -10.22 4.49
CA ALA A 11 7.13 -9.43 3.98
C ALA A 11 7.30 -7.93 4.29
N GLY A 12 7.81 -7.57 5.47
CA GLY A 12 8.14 -6.19 5.83
C GLY A 12 9.28 -5.63 5.00
N PHE A 13 10.33 -6.42 4.76
CA PHE A 13 11.46 -6.06 3.90
C PHE A 13 10.99 -5.73 2.49
N ILE A 14 10.31 -6.66 1.82
CA ILE A 14 9.81 -6.42 0.45
C ILE A 14 8.75 -5.32 0.43
N GLY A 15 7.83 -5.33 1.40
CA GLY A 15 6.75 -4.36 1.49
C GLY A 15 7.24 -2.92 1.66
N SER A 16 8.32 -2.71 2.40
CA SER A 16 8.89 -1.37 2.64
C SER A 16 9.63 -0.82 1.43
N ILE A 17 10.30 -1.69 0.67
CA ILE A 17 11.00 -1.41 -0.59
C ILE A 17 9.99 -1.06 -1.69
N MET A 18 8.87 -1.78 -1.75
CA MET A 18 7.81 -1.55 -2.74
C MET A 18 6.82 -0.45 -2.35
N GLY A 19 6.84 0.01 -1.10
CA GLY A 19 5.88 1.00 -0.60
C GLY A 19 4.46 0.47 -0.38
N LEU A 20 4.29 -0.86 -0.25
CA LEU A 20 2.98 -1.54 -0.16
C LEU A 20 2.63 -2.07 1.23
N GLY A 21 3.44 -1.80 2.25
CA GLY A 21 3.14 -2.17 3.63
C GLY A 21 3.19 -3.68 3.94
N GLY A 22 3.61 -4.51 2.99
CA GLY A 22 3.84 -5.96 3.18
C GLY A 22 2.57 -6.83 3.22
N GLY A 23 1.38 -6.24 3.36
CA GLY A 23 0.12 -6.97 3.46
C GLY A 23 -0.22 -7.82 2.22
N VAL A 24 0.20 -7.37 1.03
CA VAL A 24 0.05 -8.12 -0.23
C VAL A 24 0.76 -9.48 -0.18
N ILE A 25 1.83 -9.59 0.62
CA ILE A 25 2.59 -10.84 0.81
C ILE A 25 2.05 -11.58 2.03
N MET A 26 1.77 -10.88 3.14
CA MET A 26 1.35 -11.52 4.39
C MET A 26 0.05 -12.30 4.23
N VAL A 27 -1.00 -11.74 3.62
CA VAL A 27 -2.31 -12.42 3.55
C VAL A 27 -2.24 -13.75 2.79
N PRO A 28 -1.68 -13.82 1.56
CA PRO A 28 -1.56 -15.08 0.83
C PRO A 28 -0.63 -16.07 1.53
N THR A 29 0.41 -15.59 2.20
CA THR A 29 1.36 -16.48 2.88
C THR A 29 0.75 -17.08 4.14
N LEU A 30 0.07 -16.27 4.96
CA LEU A 30 -0.66 -16.74 6.15
C LEU A 30 -1.77 -17.72 5.79
N THR A 31 -2.46 -17.49 4.68
CA THR A 31 -3.56 -18.36 4.26
C THR A 31 -3.09 -19.63 3.53
N SER A 32 -2.08 -19.57 2.66
CA SER A 32 -1.65 -20.72 1.87
C SER A 32 -0.61 -21.59 2.57
N ILE A 33 0.34 -21.00 3.30
CA ILE A 33 1.41 -21.75 3.97
C ILE A 33 0.98 -22.14 5.38
N PHE A 34 0.47 -21.17 6.15
CA PHE A 34 0.10 -21.39 7.55
C PHE A 34 -1.35 -21.82 7.75
N ASN A 35 -2.13 -21.95 6.67
CA ASN A 35 -3.54 -22.36 6.69
C ASN A 35 -4.43 -21.55 7.64
N ILE A 36 -4.07 -20.29 7.89
CA ILE A 36 -4.87 -19.39 8.71
C ILE A 36 -6.13 -18.97 7.93
N PRO A 37 -7.33 -18.96 8.55
CA PRO A 37 -8.54 -18.44 7.92
C PRO A 37 -8.35 -17.02 7.39
N ILE A 38 -8.90 -16.71 6.22
CA ILE A 38 -8.63 -15.44 5.53
C ILE A 38 -8.99 -14.21 6.35
N HIS A 39 -10.10 -14.23 7.10
CA HIS A 39 -10.49 -13.13 7.98
C HIS A 39 -9.43 -12.83 9.04
N LYS A 40 -8.86 -13.87 9.66
CA LYS A 40 -7.76 -13.74 10.62
C LYS A 40 -6.48 -13.27 9.93
N ALA A 41 -6.17 -13.79 8.74
CA ALA A 41 -5.00 -13.39 7.99
C ALA A 41 -5.02 -11.90 7.60
N ILE A 42 -6.18 -11.38 7.18
CA ILE A 42 -6.41 -9.95 6.88
C ILE A 42 -6.21 -9.11 8.14
N ALA A 43 -6.77 -9.52 9.28
CA ALA A 43 -6.61 -8.81 10.55
C ALA A 43 -5.13 -8.77 11.00
N LEU A 44 -4.43 -9.91 10.91
CA LEU A 44 -3.01 -10.02 11.24
C LEU A 44 -2.12 -9.20 10.29
N SER A 45 -2.41 -9.20 8.98
CA SER A 45 -1.64 -8.42 8.03
C SER A 45 -1.79 -6.92 8.26
N ILE A 46 -2.99 -6.45 8.61
CA ILE A 46 -3.24 -5.03 8.91
C ILE A 46 -2.40 -4.56 10.10
N MET A 47 -2.31 -5.38 11.16
CA MET A 47 -1.44 -5.08 12.31
C MET A 47 0.03 -4.92 11.86
N GLY A 48 0.50 -5.80 10.98
CA GLY A 48 1.82 -5.68 10.37
C GLY A 48 1.95 -4.44 9.48
N VAL A 49 0.93 -4.09 8.68
CA VAL A 49 0.92 -2.90 7.82
C VAL A 49 1.07 -1.63 8.65
N VAL A 50 0.38 -1.52 9.79
CA VAL A 50 0.55 -0.40 10.74
C VAL A 50 2.03 -0.29 11.16
N ALA A 51 2.64 -1.40 11.57
CA ALA A 51 4.03 -1.46 12.02
C ALA A 51 5.03 -1.08 10.90
N THR A 52 4.83 -1.59 9.68
CA THR A 52 5.66 -1.21 8.52
C THR A 52 5.53 0.27 8.15
N SER A 53 4.33 0.85 8.29
CA SER A 53 4.10 2.26 7.98
C SER A 53 4.77 3.16 9.01
N VAL A 54 4.67 2.85 10.32
CA VAL A 54 5.34 3.62 11.37
C VAL A 54 6.87 3.58 11.17
N SER A 55 7.45 2.40 10.98
CA SER A 55 8.89 2.24 10.74
C SER A 55 9.37 2.89 9.44
N GLY A 56 8.57 2.81 8.38
CA GLY A 56 8.93 3.31 7.06
C GLY A 56 8.68 4.81 6.84
N SER A 57 7.73 5.42 7.56
CA SER A 57 7.33 6.82 7.36
C SER A 57 8.27 7.82 8.02
N SER A 58 8.94 7.46 9.12
CA SER A 58 9.82 8.36 9.87
C SER A 58 10.86 9.06 9.00
N LYS A 59 11.52 8.32 8.09
CA LYS A 59 12.51 8.91 7.16
C LYS A 59 11.91 9.87 6.14
N TYR A 60 10.65 9.68 5.75
CA TYR A 60 9.98 10.59 4.82
C TYR A 60 9.55 11.90 5.50
N PHE A 61 9.23 11.84 6.79
CA PHE A 61 8.99 13.03 7.61
C PHE A 61 10.26 13.85 7.81
N GLU A 62 11.39 13.19 8.11
CA GLU A 62 12.70 13.85 8.24
C GLU A 62 13.08 14.61 6.96
N ARG A 63 12.78 14.03 5.79
CA ARG A 63 13.09 14.61 4.48
C ARG A 63 12.04 15.61 3.96
N LYS A 64 11.00 15.94 4.75
CA LYS A 64 9.90 16.84 4.37
C LYS A 64 9.23 16.49 3.04
N LEU A 65 9.22 15.20 2.66
CA LEU A 65 8.59 14.72 1.42
C LEU A 65 7.07 14.51 1.59
N THR A 66 6.60 14.31 2.82
CA THR A 66 5.20 14.05 3.15
C THR A 66 4.38 15.35 3.13
N ASN A 67 3.39 15.44 2.24
CA ASN A 67 2.45 16.55 2.25
C ASN A 67 1.32 16.27 3.26
N ILE A 68 1.49 16.73 4.50
CA ILE A 68 0.56 16.45 5.60
C ILE A 68 -0.83 17.03 5.33
N ARG A 69 -0.94 18.22 4.72
CA ARG A 69 -2.24 18.84 4.43
C ARG A 69 -3.05 17.99 3.45
N LEU A 70 -2.40 17.56 2.37
CA LEU A 70 -3.02 16.66 1.40
C LEU A 70 -3.36 15.30 2.03
N ALA A 71 -2.46 14.75 2.84
CA ALA A 71 -2.69 13.49 3.54
C ALA A 71 -3.93 13.56 4.43
N MET A 72 -4.07 14.60 5.26
CA MET A 72 -5.23 14.76 6.15
C MET A 72 -6.54 14.85 5.36
N TYR A 73 -6.55 15.58 4.24
CA TYR A 73 -7.73 15.67 3.38
C TYR A 73 -8.11 14.30 2.78
N LEU A 74 -7.15 13.58 2.21
CA LEU A 74 -7.40 12.26 1.60
C LEU A 74 -7.66 11.18 2.66
N GLU A 75 -7.12 11.32 3.88
CA GLU A 75 -7.34 10.36 4.97
C GLU A 75 -8.81 10.32 5.38
N THR A 76 -9.51 11.45 5.35
CA THR A 76 -10.97 11.44 5.61
C THR A 76 -11.71 10.45 4.70
N ALA A 77 -11.33 10.38 3.43
CA ALA A 77 -11.89 9.43 2.47
C ALA A 77 -11.50 7.99 2.79
N THR A 78 -10.22 7.77 3.09
CA THR A 78 -9.67 6.42 3.25
C THR A 78 -10.06 5.80 4.58
N THR A 79 -10.23 6.58 5.64
CA THR A 79 -10.76 6.13 6.92
C THR A 79 -12.18 5.62 6.76
N VAL A 80 -13.07 6.38 6.10
CA VAL A 80 -14.45 5.96 5.82
C VAL A 80 -14.47 4.71 4.93
N GLY A 81 -13.65 4.72 3.87
CA GLY A 81 -13.49 3.57 3.00
C GLY A 81 -12.98 2.33 3.75
N ALA A 82 -11.99 2.49 4.62
CA ALA A 82 -11.36 1.40 5.37
C ALA A 82 -12.30 0.78 6.40
N LEU A 83 -13.06 1.60 7.12
CA LEU A 83 -14.14 1.10 7.99
C LEU A 83 -15.15 0.30 7.18
N SER A 84 -15.62 0.86 6.06
CA SER A 84 -16.58 0.19 5.18
C SER A 84 -16.03 -1.13 4.63
N GLY A 85 -14.77 -1.14 4.17
CA GLY A 85 -14.10 -2.32 3.64
C GLY A 85 -13.84 -3.40 4.69
N ALA A 86 -13.45 -3.00 5.89
CA ALA A 86 -13.24 -3.94 7.00
C ALA A 86 -14.56 -4.55 7.48
N LEU A 87 -15.64 -3.77 7.58
CA LEU A 87 -16.98 -4.29 7.86
C LEU A 87 -17.46 -5.25 6.76
N LEU A 88 -17.25 -4.90 5.49
CA LEU A 88 -17.54 -5.79 4.36
C LEU A 88 -16.76 -7.10 4.48
N ALA A 89 -15.47 -7.04 4.85
CA ALA A 89 -14.67 -8.25 5.03
C ALA A 89 -15.26 -9.21 6.06
N LEU A 90 -15.77 -8.69 7.19
CA LEU A 90 -16.32 -9.48 8.28
C LEU A 90 -17.59 -10.25 7.90
N ILE A 91 -18.38 -9.72 6.96
CA ILE A 91 -19.63 -10.35 6.50
C ILE A 91 -19.46 -11.17 5.22
N MET A 92 -18.34 -11.01 4.50
CA MET A 92 -18.10 -11.71 3.24
C MET A 92 -17.68 -13.16 3.47
N ARG A 93 -18.16 -14.02 2.55
CA ARG A 93 -17.76 -15.43 2.48
C ARG A 93 -16.29 -15.51 2.06
N GLU A 94 -15.58 -16.50 2.59
CA GLU A 94 -14.14 -16.69 2.37
C GLU A 94 -13.77 -16.77 0.89
N GLY A 95 -14.53 -17.53 0.10
CA GLY A 95 -14.29 -17.69 -1.34
C GLY A 95 -14.28 -16.35 -2.10
N SER A 96 -15.20 -15.44 -1.76
CA SER A 96 -15.26 -14.11 -2.38
C SER A 96 -14.05 -13.26 -2.01
N LEU A 97 -13.59 -13.32 -0.75
CA LEU A 97 -12.38 -12.60 -0.32
C LEU A 97 -11.14 -13.09 -1.08
N TYR A 98 -10.99 -14.41 -1.26
CA TYR A 98 -9.91 -14.98 -2.04
C TYR A 98 -9.92 -14.50 -3.50
N LEU A 99 -11.08 -14.46 -4.15
CA LEU A 99 -11.21 -13.97 -5.51
C LEU A 99 -10.90 -12.47 -5.64
N ILE A 100 -11.41 -11.64 -4.73
CA ILE A 100 -11.13 -10.19 -4.74
C ILE A 100 -9.64 -9.94 -4.51
N PHE A 101 -9.02 -10.67 -3.59
CA PHE A 101 -7.57 -10.60 -3.38
C PHE A 101 -6.80 -11.00 -4.64
N ALA A 102 -7.19 -12.08 -5.30
CA ALA A 102 -6.56 -12.54 -6.54
C ALA A 102 -6.62 -11.46 -7.63
N VAL A 103 -7.80 -10.89 -7.89
CA VAL A 103 -8.00 -9.80 -8.85
C VAL A 103 -7.10 -8.61 -8.50
N PHE A 104 -7.06 -8.23 -7.22
CA PHE A 104 -6.20 -7.15 -6.75
C PHE A 104 -4.70 -7.45 -6.95
N ALA A 105 -4.26 -8.67 -6.66
CA ALA A 105 -2.88 -9.10 -6.85
C ALA A 105 -2.47 -9.03 -8.33
N PHE A 106 -3.33 -9.48 -9.26
CA PHE A 106 -3.08 -9.33 -10.70
C PHE A 106 -3.05 -7.86 -11.13
N TYR A 107 -3.95 -7.03 -10.59
CA TYR A 107 -3.90 -5.58 -10.84
C TYR A 107 -2.57 -4.97 -10.40
N VAL A 108 -2.08 -5.28 -9.19
CA VAL A 108 -0.78 -4.80 -8.71
C VAL A 108 0.36 -5.30 -9.58
N CYS A 109 0.33 -6.57 -10.01
CA CYS A 109 1.32 -7.12 -10.92
C CYS A 109 1.39 -6.35 -12.24
N ILE A 110 0.24 -6.16 -12.91
CA ILE A 110 0.16 -5.43 -14.18
C ILE A 110 0.62 -3.99 -14.01
N ALA A 111 0.16 -3.33 -12.96
CA ALA A 111 0.50 -1.94 -12.70
C ALA A 111 2.00 -1.76 -12.37
N GLN A 112 2.61 -2.71 -11.66
CA GLN A 112 4.05 -2.74 -11.41
C GLN A 112 4.85 -2.93 -12.71
N LEU A 113 4.41 -3.83 -13.60
CA LEU A 113 5.06 -4.06 -14.90
C LEU A 113 4.94 -2.83 -15.82
N HIS A 114 3.80 -2.14 -15.80
CA HIS A 114 3.62 -0.88 -16.52
C HIS A 114 4.53 0.23 -15.98
N SER A 115 4.70 0.34 -14.66
CA SER A 115 5.61 1.31 -14.04
C SER A 115 7.05 1.14 -14.55
N ILE A 116 7.54 -0.10 -14.65
CA ILE A 116 8.90 -0.39 -15.16
C ILE A 116 9.08 0.09 -16.60
N ARG A 117 8.06 -0.08 -17.45
CA ARG A 117 8.10 0.28 -18.88
C ARG A 117 7.99 1.79 -19.10
N ASN A 118 7.33 2.50 -18.20
CA ASN A 118 7.08 3.94 -18.33
C ASN A 118 8.14 4.82 -17.64
N GLU A 119 8.98 4.28 -16.74
CA GLU A 119 10.11 5.00 -16.13
C GLU A 119 11.10 5.62 -17.14
N GLU A 120 11.17 5.10 -18.38
CA GLU A 120 11.97 5.65 -19.48
C GLU A 120 11.25 6.75 -20.28
N LYS A 121 9.91 6.69 -20.39
CA LYS A 121 9.11 7.67 -21.17
C LYS A 121 8.65 8.88 -20.34
N GLU A 122 8.35 8.67 -19.05
CA GLU A 122 7.91 9.75 -18.15
C GLU A 122 9.04 10.68 -17.71
N ARG A 123 10.31 10.23 -17.71
CA ARG A 123 11.47 11.10 -17.45
C ARG A 123 11.60 12.26 -18.43
N VAL A 124 11.13 12.09 -19.68
CA VAL A 124 11.26 13.08 -20.75
C VAL A 124 9.98 13.94 -20.87
N VAL A 125 8.79 13.34 -20.76
CA VAL A 125 7.51 14.05 -20.94
C VAL A 125 7.11 14.90 -19.73
N ILE A 126 7.44 14.48 -18.49
CA ILE A 126 7.12 15.26 -17.28
C ILE A 126 7.95 16.55 -17.20
N TYR A 127 9.15 16.57 -17.78
CA TYR A 127 10.04 17.74 -17.81
C TYR A 127 9.42 18.90 -18.62
N GLU A 128 8.81 18.62 -19.77
CA GLU A 128 8.17 19.66 -20.60
C GLU A 128 6.79 20.07 -20.08
N ALA A 129 6.02 19.15 -19.47
CA ALA A 129 4.67 19.44 -18.99
C ALA A 129 4.63 20.24 -17.67
N HIS A 130 5.62 20.08 -16.77
CA HIS A 130 5.65 20.80 -15.48
C HIS A 130 5.91 22.31 -15.61
N VAL A 131 6.38 22.80 -16.77
CA VAL A 131 6.63 24.23 -17.02
C VAL A 131 5.40 24.93 -17.62
N ARG A 132 4.42 24.19 -18.16
CA ARG A 132 3.22 24.80 -18.77
C ARG A 132 1.99 24.73 -17.87
N ARG A 133 1.82 25.84 -17.13
CA ARG A 133 0.58 26.40 -16.56
C ARG A 133 -0.57 25.41 -16.35
N VAL A 134 -0.87 25.11 -15.09
CA VAL A 134 -2.25 24.84 -14.67
C VAL A 134 -2.65 25.88 -13.64
N THR A 135 -3.17 27.00 -14.14
CA THR A 135 -3.91 28.01 -13.38
C THR A 135 -5.23 27.42 -12.90
N ASN A 136 -5.19 26.63 -11.82
CA ASN A 136 -6.39 26.38 -11.05
C ASN A 136 -6.04 26.48 -9.57
N LYS A 137 -6.13 27.70 -9.03
CA LYS A 137 -6.12 27.94 -7.58
C LYS A 137 -7.38 27.28 -7.01
N GLY A 138 -7.29 25.98 -6.74
CA GLY A 138 -8.31 25.27 -6.00
C GLY A 138 -8.52 25.92 -4.62
N PHE A 139 -9.72 25.79 -4.09
CA PHE A 139 -10.15 26.40 -2.81
C PHE A 139 -9.24 26.01 -1.62
N PHE A 140 -8.58 24.85 -1.70
CA PHE A 140 -7.63 24.35 -0.71
C PHE A 140 -6.18 24.46 -1.23
N ASN A 141 -5.32 25.14 -0.47
CA ASN A 141 -3.89 25.26 -0.79
C ASN A 141 -3.10 24.03 -0.30
N PHE A 142 -3.17 22.94 -1.08
CA PHE A 142 -2.40 21.72 -0.86
C PHE A 142 -1.05 21.73 -1.57
N SER A 143 -0.71 22.77 -2.32
CA SER A 143 0.58 22.91 -3.03
C SER A 143 1.77 22.90 -2.07
N GLY A 144 2.93 22.47 -2.55
CA GLY A 144 4.11 22.31 -1.72
C GLY A 144 5.42 22.36 -2.50
N GLU A 145 6.51 22.26 -1.75
CA GLU A 145 7.88 22.25 -2.26
C GLU A 145 8.66 21.17 -1.54
N TYR A 146 9.53 20.46 -2.24
CA TYR A 146 10.45 19.50 -1.64
C TYR A 146 11.84 19.61 -2.26
N TYR A 147 12.88 19.29 -1.48
CA TYR A 147 14.26 19.26 -1.96
C TYR A 147 14.56 17.91 -2.62
N ASP A 148 14.97 17.92 -3.89
CA ASP A 148 15.36 16.72 -4.60
C ASP A 148 16.88 16.52 -4.52
N GLU A 149 17.33 15.63 -3.64
CA GLU A 149 18.76 15.31 -3.44
C GLU A 149 19.49 14.87 -4.72
N TYR A 150 18.79 14.28 -5.71
CA TYR A 150 19.43 13.86 -6.96
C TYR A 150 19.66 15.04 -7.92
N LYS A 151 18.79 16.05 -7.86
CA LYS A 151 18.86 17.24 -8.72
C LYS A 151 19.44 18.45 -8.01
N GLU A 152 19.74 18.32 -6.72
CA GLU A 152 20.21 19.38 -5.82
C GLU A 152 19.35 20.65 -5.87
N THR A 153 18.06 20.52 -6.17
CA THR A 153 17.14 21.63 -6.42
C THR A 153 15.82 21.44 -5.69
N ASN A 154 15.19 22.55 -5.32
CA ASN A 154 13.82 22.52 -4.80
C ASN A 154 12.80 22.42 -5.93
N VAL A 155 11.92 21.43 -5.85
CA VAL A 155 10.84 21.20 -6.80
C VAL A 155 9.54 21.68 -6.18
N LYS A 156 8.94 22.70 -6.78
CA LYS A 156 7.60 23.20 -6.45
C LYS A 156 6.55 22.44 -7.24
N TYR A 157 5.43 22.12 -6.60
CA TYR A 157 4.31 21.44 -7.25
C TYR A 157 2.97 21.96 -6.74
N GLU A 158 1.96 21.88 -7.60
CA GLU A 158 0.58 22.21 -7.27
C GLU A 158 -0.28 20.95 -7.31
N VAL A 159 -1.26 20.90 -6.43
CA VAL A 159 -2.17 19.76 -6.33
C VAL A 159 -3.43 20.05 -7.13
N CYS A 160 -3.74 19.18 -8.09
CA CYS A 160 -4.94 19.26 -8.90
C CYS A 160 -5.98 18.21 -8.49
N GLY A 161 -7.23 18.35 -8.97
CA GLY A 161 -8.20 17.24 -8.95
C GLY A 161 -8.56 16.69 -7.56
N TYR A 162 -8.64 17.54 -6.53
CA TYR A 162 -8.88 17.15 -5.14
C TYR A 162 -10.05 16.18 -4.95
N LEU A 163 -11.17 16.38 -5.65
CA LEU A 163 -12.34 15.51 -5.53
C LEU A 163 -12.10 14.12 -6.15
N LYS A 164 -11.45 14.06 -7.32
CA LYS A 164 -11.10 12.79 -7.97
C LYS A 164 -10.11 12.00 -7.12
N GLY A 165 -9.10 12.68 -6.60
CA GLY A 165 -8.15 12.09 -5.65
C GLY A 165 -8.86 11.52 -4.42
N TRP A 166 -9.75 12.30 -3.81
CA TRP A 166 -10.53 11.89 -2.64
C TRP A 166 -11.39 10.63 -2.92
N LEU A 167 -12.12 10.60 -4.03
CA LEU A 167 -12.95 9.44 -4.40
C LEU A 167 -12.12 8.18 -4.63
N ILE A 168 -11.01 8.28 -5.37
CA ILE A 168 -10.12 7.13 -5.61
C ILE A 168 -9.47 6.67 -4.31
N SER A 169 -9.08 7.60 -3.44
CA SER A 169 -8.58 7.30 -2.10
C SER A 169 -9.64 6.59 -1.24
N MET A 170 -10.91 6.94 -1.32
CA MET A 170 -11.98 6.21 -0.63
C MET A 170 -12.02 4.72 -1.05
N PHE A 171 -11.98 4.44 -2.35
CA PHE A 171 -11.90 3.05 -2.86
C PHE A 171 -10.61 2.34 -2.43
N ALA A 172 -9.49 3.06 -2.38
CA ALA A 172 -8.24 2.53 -1.83
C ALA A 172 -8.39 2.17 -0.34
N GLY A 173 -9.14 2.96 0.42
CA GLY A 173 -9.54 2.67 1.79
C GLY A 173 -10.34 1.38 1.89
N VAL A 174 -11.38 1.23 1.07
CA VAL A 174 -12.19 -0.02 1.00
C VAL A 174 -11.29 -1.22 0.73
N GLY A 175 -10.43 -1.16 -0.28
CA GLY A 175 -9.48 -2.25 -0.57
C GLY A 175 -8.48 -2.48 0.57
N SER A 176 -8.04 -1.43 1.27
CA SER A 176 -7.15 -1.54 2.42
C SER A 176 -7.78 -2.30 3.57
N GLY A 177 -9.01 -1.95 3.96
CA GLY A 177 -9.74 -2.63 5.03
C GLY A 177 -10.12 -4.05 4.62
N LEU A 178 -10.60 -4.22 3.39
CA LEU A 178 -11.11 -5.51 2.89
C LEU A 178 -10.01 -6.57 2.73
N LEU A 179 -8.84 -6.17 2.22
CA LEU A 179 -7.76 -7.10 1.84
C LEU A 179 -6.56 -7.07 2.79
N GLY A 180 -6.52 -6.12 3.71
CA GLY A 180 -5.43 -5.99 4.69
C GLY A 180 -4.07 -5.64 4.11
N ILE A 181 -4.07 -4.92 2.99
CA ILE A 181 -2.90 -4.55 2.19
C ILE A 181 -2.44 -3.09 2.34
N GLY A 182 -3.20 -2.25 3.06
CA GLY A 182 -2.87 -0.83 3.24
C GLY A 182 -3.28 0.12 2.10
N GLY A 183 -3.70 -0.38 0.93
CA GLY A 183 -4.20 0.44 -0.20
C GLY A 183 -3.13 1.29 -0.91
N GLY A 184 -1.85 1.08 -0.61
CA GLY A 184 -0.76 1.97 -1.00
C GLY A 184 -0.62 2.21 -2.50
N PHE A 185 -0.67 1.16 -3.33
CA PHE A 185 -0.51 1.31 -4.78
C PHE A 185 -1.58 2.22 -5.39
N ILE A 186 -2.85 2.02 -5.00
CA ILE A 186 -3.98 2.81 -5.50
C ILE A 186 -3.83 4.27 -5.06
N LYS A 187 -3.47 4.52 -3.79
CA LYS A 187 -3.25 5.88 -3.27
C LYS A 187 -2.11 6.60 -3.99
N VAL A 188 -0.99 5.92 -4.23
CA VAL A 188 0.15 6.50 -4.97
C VAL A 188 -0.26 6.88 -6.39
N SER A 189 -0.98 6.01 -7.10
CA SER A 189 -1.50 6.33 -8.43
C SER A 189 -2.53 7.47 -8.41
N ALA A 190 -3.40 7.53 -7.39
CA ALA A 190 -4.35 8.62 -7.20
C ALA A 190 -3.63 9.97 -7.08
N ILE A 191 -2.66 10.05 -6.17
CA ILE A 191 -1.93 11.29 -5.85
C ILE A 191 -1.03 11.70 -7.04
N ASN A 192 -0.34 10.75 -7.67
CA ASN A 192 0.54 11.05 -8.79
C ASN A 192 -0.23 11.40 -10.07
N ILE A 193 -1.08 10.49 -10.56
CA ILE A 193 -1.65 10.60 -11.91
C ILE A 193 -2.81 11.60 -11.91
N PHE A 194 -3.73 11.49 -10.94
CA PHE A 194 -4.93 12.31 -10.92
C PHE A 194 -4.72 13.66 -10.26
N MET A 195 -3.88 13.72 -9.22
CA MET A 195 -3.58 14.97 -8.52
C MET A 195 -2.30 15.67 -8.99
N LYS A 196 -1.56 15.05 -9.92
CA LYS A 196 -0.34 15.58 -10.55
C LYS A 196 0.79 15.88 -9.55
N VAL A 197 0.77 15.23 -8.39
CA VAL A 197 1.80 15.41 -7.37
C VAL A 197 3.04 14.58 -7.73
N PRO A 198 4.26 15.11 -7.57
CA PRO A 198 5.49 14.38 -7.87
C PRO A 198 5.55 13.02 -7.19
N LEU A 199 6.05 12.00 -7.90
CA LEU A 199 6.05 10.60 -7.42
C LEU A 199 6.68 10.43 -6.03
N LYS A 200 7.81 11.11 -5.74
CA LYS A 200 8.47 11.05 -4.43
C LYS A 200 7.57 11.53 -3.30
N VAL A 201 6.85 12.63 -3.53
CA VAL A 201 5.88 13.19 -2.60
C VAL A 201 4.64 12.29 -2.50
N ALA A 202 4.17 11.74 -3.63
CA ALA A 202 3.04 10.82 -3.66
C ALA A 202 3.29 9.55 -2.84
N ILE A 203 4.48 8.94 -2.99
CA ILE A 203 4.91 7.77 -2.22
C ILE A 203 5.02 8.09 -0.73
N ALA A 204 5.67 9.21 -0.39
CA ALA A 204 5.84 9.65 1.00
C ALA A 204 4.48 9.93 1.69
N THR A 205 3.63 10.72 1.03
CA THR A 205 2.28 11.07 1.48
C THR A 205 1.43 9.82 1.65
N SER A 206 1.47 8.90 0.68
CA SER A 206 0.76 7.61 0.76
C SER A 206 1.30 6.72 1.88
N LYS A 207 2.61 6.66 2.14
CA LYS A 207 3.16 5.81 3.22
C LYS A 207 2.64 6.20 4.59
N PHE A 208 2.57 7.50 4.87
CA PHE A 208 1.97 8.01 6.11
C PHE A 208 0.49 7.63 6.20
N MET A 209 -0.25 7.88 5.12
CA MET A 209 -1.65 7.54 4.98
C MET A 209 -1.95 6.04 5.18
N ILE A 210 -1.11 5.14 4.67
CA ILE A 210 -1.27 3.68 4.84
C ILE A 210 -1.33 3.31 6.33
N GLY A 211 -0.51 3.92 7.18
CA GLY A 211 -0.47 3.62 8.61
C GLY A 211 -1.76 4.02 9.32
N VAL A 212 -2.25 5.24 9.05
CA VAL A 212 -3.48 5.76 9.67
C VAL A 212 -4.71 4.98 9.21
N THR A 213 -4.82 4.70 7.91
CA THR A 213 -5.90 3.90 7.34
C THR A 213 -5.87 2.44 7.83
N ALA A 214 -4.69 1.84 7.91
CA ALA A 214 -4.53 0.49 8.45
C ALA A 214 -4.89 0.46 9.94
N ALA A 215 -4.46 1.46 10.74
CA ALA A 215 -4.78 1.54 12.16
C ALA A 215 -6.29 1.63 12.39
N THR A 216 -7.02 2.37 11.54
CA THR A 216 -8.48 2.44 11.57
C THR A 216 -9.11 1.05 11.45
N SER A 217 -8.66 0.26 10.46
CA SER A 217 -9.17 -1.11 10.27
C SER A 217 -8.69 -2.05 11.38
N ALA A 218 -7.46 -1.87 11.87
CA ALA A 218 -6.83 -2.67 12.91
C ALA A 218 -7.64 -2.63 14.21
N VAL A 219 -8.05 -1.42 14.61
CA VAL A 219 -8.91 -1.21 15.79
C VAL A 219 -10.23 -1.94 15.61
N LEU A 220 -10.87 -1.84 14.44
CA LEU A 220 -12.13 -2.54 14.18
C LEU A 220 -11.96 -4.08 14.25
N TYR A 221 -10.93 -4.64 13.61
CA TYR A 221 -10.67 -6.08 13.68
C TYR A 221 -10.33 -6.56 15.10
N TYR A 222 -9.66 -5.73 15.89
CA TYR A 222 -9.37 -6.00 17.29
C TYR A 222 -10.66 -6.02 18.14
N VAL A 223 -11.51 -4.99 18.00
CA VAL A 223 -12.78 -4.89 18.72
C VAL A 223 -13.73 -6.03 18.35
N CYS A 224 -13.74 -6.46 17.08
CA CYS A 224 -14.54 -7.61 16.63
C CYS A 224 -13.96 -8.98 17.07
N GLY A 225 -12.85 -9.02 17.81
CA GLY A 225 -12.28 -10.27 18.34
C GLY A 225 -11.67 -11.19 17.29
N VAL A 226 -11.40 -10.71 16.08
CA VAL A 226 -10.81 -11.51 14.98
C VAL A 226 -9.29 -11.64 15.13
N VAL A 227 -8.68 -10.70 15.86
CA VAL A 227 -7.24 -10.61 16.06
C VAL A 227 -6.76 -11.61 17.11
N ASP A 228 -5.88 -12.52 16.70
CA ASP A 228 -5.15 -13.39 17.62
C ASP A 228 -3.86 -12.70 18.11
N LEU A 229 -3.90 -12.20 19.34
CA LEU A 229 -2.79 -11.45 19.96
C LEU A 229 -1.49 -12.27 20.03
N GLY A 230 -1.57 -13.60 20.12
CA GLY A 230 -0.39 -14.47 20.14
C GLY A 230 0.37 -14.47 18.81
N LEU A 231 -0.34 -14.24 17.70
CA LEU A 231 0.22 -14.16 16.35
C LEU A 231 0.59 -12.72 15.96
N VAL A 232 -0.04 -11.71 16.57
CA VAL A 232 0.27 -10.30 16.30
C VAL A 232 1.71 -9.96 16.69
N ALA A 233 2.16 -10.39 17.87
CA ALA A 233 3.49 -10.04 18.38
C ALA A 233 4.64 -10.37 17.39
N PRO A 234 4.79 -11.62 16.89
CA PRO A 234 5.83 -11.93 15.92
C PRO A 234 5.64 -11.20 14.58
N ILE A 235 4.39 -10.94 14.15
CA ILE A 235 4.13 -10.21 12.90
C ILE A 235 4.56 -8.75 13.01
N VAL A 236 4.18 -8.05 14.08
CA VAL A 236 4.54 -6.64 14.30
C VAL A 236 6.05 -6.49 14.45
N VAL A 237 6.69 -7.33 15.27
CA VAL A 237 8.15 -7.29 15.46
C VAL A 237 8.87 -7.60 14.15
N GLY A 238 8.47 -8.67 13.46
CA GLY A 238 9.12 -9.08 12.22
C GLY A 238 8.97 -8.04 11.11
N THR A 239 7.75 -7.55 10.88
CA THR A 239 7.50 -6.53 9.87
C THR A 239 8.23 -5.21 10.16
N THR A 240 8.37 -4.83 11.43
CA THR A 240 9.14 -3.64 11.83
C THR A 240 10.61 -3.80 11.49
N ILE A 241 11.23 -4.92 11.88
CA ILE A 241 12.64 -5.23 11.59
C ILE A 241 12.87 -5.27 10.08
N GLY A 242 12.04 -6.05 9.37
CA GLY A 242 12.10 -6.18 7.92
C GLY A 242 11.95 -4.84 7.21
N SER A 243 10.95 -4.03 7.60
CA SER A 243 10.71 -2.71 7.02
C SER A 243 11.86 -1.74 7.26
N TYR A 244 12.41 -1.73 8.48
CA TYR A 244 13.57 -0.91 8.81
C TYR A 244 14.77 -1.25 7.91
N ILE A 245 15.12 -2.53 7.79
CA ILE A 245 16.20 -3.00 6.92
C ILE A 245 15.90 -2.68 5.45
N GLY A 246 14.67 -2.91 4.98
CA GLY A 246 14.27 -2.63 3.60
C GLY A 246 14.38 -1.15 3.24
N THR A 247 14.04 -0.23 4.15
CA THR A 247 14.21 1.21 3.92
C THR A 247 15.68 1.64 3.81
N LEU A 248 16.61 0.92 4.43
CA LEU A 248 18.05 1.18 4.33
C LEU A 248 18.61 0.68 2.99
N VAL A 249 18.14 -0.48 2.52
CA VAL A 249 18.68 -1.15 1.32
C VAL A 249 18.07 -0.61 0.03
N MET A 250 16.83 -0.09 0.07
CA MET A 250 16.08 0.40 -1.10
C MET A 250 16.88 1.35 -2.01
N ASN A 251 17.72 2.22 -1.43
CA ASN A 251 18.51 3.20 -2.20
C ASN A 251 19.70 2.59 -2.96
N ARG A 252 20.01 1.31 -2.77
CA ARG A 252 21.15 0.61 -3.40
C ARG A 252 20.72 -0.40 -4.48
N LEU A 253 19.43 -0.64 -4.65
CA LEU A 253 18.91 -1.67 -5.57
C LEU A 253 18.46 -1.05 -6.90
N LYS A 254 18.71 -1.75 -8.01
CA LYS A 254 18.18 -1.37 -9.32
C LYS A 254 16.67 -1.59 -9.35
N SER A 255 15.89 -0.52 -9.45
CA SER A 255 14.41 -0.55 -9.40
C SER A 255 13.77 -1.57 -10.35
N ARG A 256 14.31 -1.71 -11.57
CA ARG A 256 13.77 -2.63 -12.59
C ARG A 256 13.71 -4.10 -12.16
N TRP A 257 14.81 -4.64 -11.63
CA TRP A 257 14.89 -6.06 -11.26
C TRP A 257 14.05 -6.38 -10.03
N LEU A 258 14.01 -5.44 -9.10
CA LEU A 258 13.25 -5.53 -7.87
C LEU A 258 11.75 -5.53 -8.15
N ALA A 259 11.29 -4.58 -8.98
CA ALA A 259 9.92 -4.49 -9.44
C ALA A 259 9.48 -5.74 -10.22
N LEU A 260 10.35 -6.30 -11.06
CA LEU A 260 10.08 -7.54 -11.80
C LEU A 260 9.94 -8.75 -10.86
N ALA A 261 10.88 -8.93 -9.93
CA ALA A 261 10.84 -10.02 -8.96
C ALA A 261 9.59 -9.94 -8.07
N PHE A 262 9.21 -8.73 -7.65
CA PHE A 262 7.98 -8.51 -6.88
C PHE A 262 6.73 -8.77 -7.70
N ALA A 263 6.65 -8.30 -8.95
CA ALA A 263 5.52 -8.59 -9.83
C ALA A 263 5.32 -10.10 -10.01
N MET A 264 6.41 -10.86 -10.22
CA MET A 264 6.34 -12.32 -10.28
C MET A 264 5.85 -12.93 -8.96
N LEU A 265 6.37 -12.48 -7.82
CA LEU A 265 5.94 -12.97 -6.51
C LEU A 265 4.45 -12.71 -6.28
N VAL A 266 3.97 -11.48 -6.53
CA VAL A 266 2.56 -11.12 -6.35
C VAL A 266 1.67 -11.88 -7.33
N ALA A 267 2.11 -12.09 -8.58
CA ALA A 267 1.38 -12.92 -9.54
C ALA A 267 1.24 -14.37 -9.04
N TYR A 268 2.33 -14.95 -8.53
CA TYR A 268 2.32 -16.29 -7.94
C TYR A 268 1.37 -16.39 -6.74
N LEU A 269 1.44 -15.41 -5.82
CA LEU A 269 0.53 -15.35 -4.67
C LEU A 269 -0.92 -15.13 -5.09
N GLY A 270 -1.16 -14.30 -6.11
CA GLY A 270 -2.48 -14.07 -6.70
C GLY A 270 -3.07 -15.33 -7.34
N LEU A 271 -2.27 -16.12 -8.05
CA LEU A 271 -2.67 -17.43 -8.58
C LEU A 271 -3.07 -18.40 -7.45
N ASN A 272 -2.28 -18.46 -6.38
CA ASN A 272 -2.62 -19.29 -5.21
C ASN A 272 -3.95 -18.88 -4.57
N MET A 273 -4.20 -17.58 -4.44
CA MET A 273 -5.48 -17.06 -3.93
C MET A 273 -6.63 -17.37 -4.88
N LEU A 274 -6.42 -17.27 -6.20
CA LEU A 274 -7.42 -17.62 -7.21
C LEU A 274 -7.83 -19.09 -7.08
N PHE A 275 -6.87 -20.01 -7.07
CA PHE A 275 -7.15 -21.44 -6.96
C PHE A 275 -7.85 -21.79 -5.64
N LYS A 276 -7.40 -21.20 -4.52
CA LYS A 276 -8.03 -21.42 -3.22
C LYS A 276 -9.47 -20.90 -3.19
N GLY A 277 -9.72 -19.73 -3.78
CA GLY A 277 -11.06 -19.16 -3.93
C GLY A 277 -11.99 -20.03 -4.78
N LEU A 278 -11.53 -20.49 -5.94
CA LEU A 278 -12.29 -21.37 -6.83
C LEU A 278 -12.64 -22.72 -6.18
N ARG A 279 -11.71 -23.28 -5.40
CA ARG A 279 -11.93 -24.53 -4.65
C ARG A 279 -13.00 -24.36 -3.56
N ILE A 280 -12.96 -23.26 -2.82
CA ILE A 280 -13.94 -22.97 -1.76
C ILE A 280 -15.35 -22.69 -2.31
N ILE A 281 -15.45 -22.09 -3.50
CA ILE A 281 -16.74 -21.82 -4.16
C ILE A 281 -17.31 -23.08 -4.83
N GLY A 282 -16.52 -24.15 -4.94
CA GLY A 282 -16.94 -25.43 -5.54
C GLY A 282 -16.88 -25.44 -7.07
N VAL A 283 -16.13 -24.51 -7.69
CA VAL A 283 -15.93 -24.46 -9.14
C VAL A 283 -14.80 -25.41 -9.58
N MET A 284 -13.92 -25.79 -8.67
CA MET A 284 -12.76 -26.65 -8.92
C MET A 284 -12.64 -27.70 -7.81
N ILE A 285 -12.48 -28.97 -8.17
CA ILE A 285 -12.39 -30.13 -7.25
C ILE A 285 -10.97 -30.22 -6.67
#